data_AF-A0A9E3EHZ9-F1
#
_entry.id   AF-A0A9E3EHZ9-F1
#
_cell.length_a   1.000
_cell.length_b   1.000
_cell.length_c   1.000
_cell.angle_alpha   90.00
_cell.angle_beta   90.00
_cell.angle_gamma   90.00
#
_symmetry.space_group_name_H-M   'P 1'
#
loop_
_entity.id
_entity.type
_entity.pdbx_description
1 polymer ?
#
loop_
_entity_poly.entity_id
_entity_poly.type
_entity_poly.pdbx_seq_one_letter_code
_entity_poly.pdbx_strand_id
1 'polypeptide(L)' 'EDGREVTPELFKSVMADEMRKVRAALGAGVYEKGRFAEAEKLFAEMSLAEEFEEFLTLPAYRLLN' A
#
# COMPACT_ATOMS: atom_id res chain seq x y z
N GLU A 1 20.76 8.91 -2.95
CA GLU A 1 20.29 7.83 -2.07
C GLU A 1 20.83 8.12 -0.69
N ASP A 2 19.96 8.33 0.29
CA ASP A 2 20.35 8.81 1.63
C ASP A 2 21.00 7.73 2.52
N GLY A 3 21.31 6.56 1.95
CA GLY A 3 22.05 5.47 2.60
C GLY A 3 21.27 4.74 3.68
N ARG A 4 19.98 5.04 3.87
CA ARG A 4 19.16 4.35 4.87
C ARG A 4 18.88 2.91 4.45
N GLU A 5 18.96 2.01 5.42
CA GLU A 5 18.60 0.61 5.22
C GLU A 5 17.09 0.49 4.98
N VAL A 6 16.71 -0.34 4.00
CA VAL A 6 15.30 -0.58 3.67
C VAL A 6 14.76 -1.67 4.60
N THR A 7 14.04 -1.25 5.63
CA THR A 7 13.39 -2.16 6.60
C THR A 7 11.86 -2.16 6.44
N PRO A 8 11.16 -3.19 6.93
CA PRO A 8 9.69 -3.21 6.98
C PRO A 8 9.08 -2.01 7.70
N GLU A 9 9.74 -1.52 8.76
CA GLU A 9 9.30 -0.37 9.53
C GLU A 9 9.44 0.92 8.72
N LEU A 10 10.57 1.07 7.99
CA LEU A 10 10.77 2.19 7.10
C LEU A 10 9.71 2.19 6.00
N PHE A 11 9.47 1.04 5.37
CA PHE A 11 8.43 0.88 4.36
C PHE A 11 7.05 1.30 4.88
N LYS A 12 6.63 0.80 6.06
CA LYS A 12 5.33 1.16 6.66
C LYS A 12 5.23 2.66 6.94
N SER A 13 6.30 3.29 7.42
CA SER A 13 6.32 4.73 7.68
C SER A 13 6.17 5.55 6.40
N VAL A 14 6.89 5.17 5.33
CA VAL A 14 6.83 5.84 4.04
C VAL A 14 5.46 5.65 3.39
N MET A 15 4.92 4.42 3.44
CA MET A 15 3.58 4.13 2.94
C MET A 15 2.53 5.04 3.59
N ALA A 16 2.53 5.13 4.91
CA ALA A 16 1.58 5.97 5.65
C ALA A 16 1.73 7.46 5.27
N ASP A 17 2.95 7.93 5.05
CA ASP A 17 3.23 9.30 4.61
C ASP A 17 2.70 9.58 3.20
N GLU A 18 2.90 8.65 2.27
CA GLU A 18 2.40 8.76 0.90
C GLU A 18 0.87 8.69 0.85
N MET A 19 0.23 7.80 1.63
CA MET A 19 -1.24 7.72 1.67
C MET A 19 -1.87 9.01 2.21
N ARG A 20 -1.22 9.70 3.16
CA ARG A 20 -1.66 11.05 3.60
C ARG A 20 -1.57 12.07 2.46
N LYS A 21 -0.52 12.04 1.64
CA LYS A 21 -0.38 12.92 0.47
C LYS A 21 -1.43 12.59 -0.60
N VAL A 22 -1.69 11.31 -0.87
CA VAL A 22 -2.75 10.88 -1.79
C VAL A 22 -4.11 11.40 -1.34
N ARG A 23 -4.44 11.26 -0.04
CA ARG A 23 -5.68 11.81 0.53
C ARG A 23 -5.78 13.32 0.37
N ALA A 24 -4.68 14.04 0.57
CA ALA A 24 -4.64 15.48 0.37
C ALA A 24 -4.81 15.87 -1.12
N ALA A 25 -4.21 15.13 -2.04
CA ALA A 25 -4.28 15.39 -3.48
C ALA A 25 -5.66 15.08 -4.10
N LEU A 26 -6.30 14.00 -3.68
CA LEU A 26 -7.62 13.58 -4.18
C LEU A 26 -8.79 14.27 -3.44
N GLY A 27 -8.52 14.79 -2.25
CA GLY A 27 -9.54 15.29 -1.33
C GLY A 27 -10.26 14.15 -0.59
N ALA A 28 -10.71 14.44 0.64
CA ALA A 28 -11.34 13.44 1.50
C ALA A 28 -12.54 12.76 0.84
N GLY A 29 -13.39 13.49 0.12
CA GLY A 29 -14.60 12.92 -0.48
C GLY A 29 -14.34 11.84 -1.54
N VAL A 30 -13.25 11.92 -2.31
CA VAL A 30 -12.86 10.90 -3.30
C VAL A 30 -12.13 9.76 -2.61
N TYR A 31 -11.23 10.09 -1.70
CA TYR A 31 -10.44 9.10 -0.95
C TYR A 31 -11.33 8.15 -0.13
N GLU A 32 -12.29 8.68 0.63
CA GLU A 32 -13.19 7.88 1.48
C GLU A 32 -14.19 7.03 0.67
N LYS A 33 -14.50 7.43 -0.58
CA LYS A 33 -15.35 6.65 -1.48
C LYS A 33 -14.58 5.57 -2.25
N GLY A 34 -13.25 5.69 -2.32
CA GLY A 34 -12.39 4.70 -2.95
C GLY A 34 -12.03 3.56 -1.99
N ARG A 35 -11.42 2.51 -2.54
CA ARG A 35 -10.93 1.34 -1.77
C ARG A 35 -9.46 1.53 -1.35
N PHE A 36 -9.07 2.74 -0.95
CA PHE A 36 -7.65 3.06 -0.67
C PHE A 36 -7.11 2.34 0.56
N ALA A 37 -7.93 2.15 1.59
CA ALA A 37 -7.54 1.37 2.77
C ALA A 37 -7.29 -0.11 2.43
N GLU A 38 -8.11 -0.69 1.54
CA GLU A 38 -7.93 -2.06 1.07
C GLU A 38 -6.69 -2.19 0.17
N ALA A 39 -6.47 -1.20 -0.70
CA ALA A 39 -5.29 -1.14 -1.56
C ALA A 39 -4.00 -0.97 -0.75
N GLU A 40 -3.99 -0.11 0.28
CA GLU A 40 -2.86 0.06 1.20
C GLU A 40 -2.51 -1.26 1.90
N LYS A 41 -3.53 -1.94 2.44
CA LYS A 41 -3.35 -3.24 3.09
C LYS A 41 -2.80 -4.29 2.13
N LEU A 42 -3.41 -4.43 0.95
CA LEU A 42 -2.99 -5.38 -0.07
C LEU A 42 -1.54 -5.15 -0.48
N PHE A 43 -1.18 -3.89 -0.76
CA PHE A 43 0.15 -3.53 -1.17
C PHE A 43 1.20 -3.78 -0.08
N ALA A 44 0.85 -3.50 1.19
CA ALA A 44 1.73 -3.78 2.31
C ALA A 44 1.95 -5.29 2.52
N GLU A 45 0.90 -6.10 2.43
CA GLU A 45 1.01 -7.57 2.53
C GLU A 45 1.92 -8.13 1.44
N MET A 46 1.78 -7.64 0.20
CA MET A 46 2.59 -8.11 -0.93
C MET A 46 4.05 -7.64 -0.86
N SER A 47 4.28 -6.40 -0.42
CA SER A 47 5.64 -5.84 -0.35
C SER A 47 6.46 -6.40 0.81
N LEU A 48 5.79 -6.91 1.85
CA LEU A 48 6.40 -7.47 3.06
C LEU A 48 6.32 -9.00 3.11
N ALA A 49 5.77 -9.64 2.07
CA ALA A 49 5.70 -11.09 2.00
C ALA A 49 7.11 -11.69 1.94
N GLU A 50 7.34 -12.77 2.69
CA GLU A 50 8.59 -13.53 2.64
C GLU A 50 8.78 -14.19 1.27
N GLU A 51 7.67 -14.58 0.62
CA GLU A 51 7.64 -15.17 -0.71
C GLU A 51 6.96 -14.22 -1.68
N PHE A 52 7.59 -14.02 -2.84
CA PHE A 52 7.04 -13.19 -3.89
C PHE A 52 6.01 -13.99 -4.71
N GLU A 53 4.74 -13.62 -4.64
CA GLU A 53 3.72 -14.22 -5.52
C GLU A 53 4.01 -13.87 -7.00
N GLU A 54 3.91 -14.85 -7.91
CA GLU A 54 4.20 -14.67 -9.34
C GLU A 54 3.38 -13.54 -9.99
N PHE A 55 2.17 -13.30 -9.50
CA PHE A 55 1.28 -12.28 -10.04
C PHE A 55 0.57 -11.49 -8.95
N LEU A 56 0.79 -10.17 -8.98
CA LEU A 56 0.16 -9.17 -8.13
C LEU A 56 -1.39 -9.18 -8.19
N THR A 57 -1.95 -9.81 -9.23
CA THR A 57 -3.39 -9.92 -9.43
C THR A 57 -4.02 -11.00 -8.58
N LEU A 58 -3.33 -12.09 -8.22
CA LEU A 58 -3.95 -13.20 -7.47
C LEU A 58 -4.47 -12.75 -6.10
N PRO A 59 -3.71 -11.96 -5.29
CA PRO A 59 -4.23 -11.38 -4.06
C PRO A 59 -5.40 -10.41 -4.30
N ALA A 60 -5.30 -9.57 -5.33
CA ALA A 60 -6.34 -8.60 -5.65
C ALA A 60 -7.67 -9.28 -6.05
N TYR A 61 -7.61 -10.38 -6.81
CA TYR A 61 -8.79 -11.16 -7.20
C TYR A 61 -9.52 -11.76 -5.99
N ARG A 62 -8.79 -12.13 -4.92
CA ARG A 62 -9.42 -12.66 -3.67
C ARG A 62 -10.29 -11.61 -2.98
N LEU A 63 -10.05 -10.32 -3.18
CA LEU A 63 -10.83 -9.21 -2.61
C LEU A 63 -12.09 -8.83 -3.41
N LEU A 64 -12.39 -9.55 -4.50
CA LEU A 64 -13.59 -9.34 -5.33
C LEU A 64 -14.71 -10.34 -5.05
N ASN A 65 -14.49 -11.29 -4.12
CA ASN A 65 -15.44 -12.34 -3.75
C ASN A 65 -16.18 -12.03 -2.45
#